data_AF-A0A7J0F5A3-F1
#
_entry.id   AF-A0A7J0F5A3-F1
#
_cell.length_a   1.000
_cell.length_b   1.000
_cell.length_c   1.000
_cell.angle_alpha   90.00
_cell.angle_beta   90.00
_cell.angle_gamma   90.00
#
_symmetry.space_group_name_H-M   'P 1'
#
loop_
_entity.id
_entity.type
_entity.pdbx_description
1 polymer ?
#
loop_
_entity_poly.entity_id
_entity_poly.type
_entity_poly.pdbx_seq_one_letter_code
_entity_poly.pdbx_strand_id
1 'polypeptide(L)'
;MPYVQVPLLWYIRYKVAERILCRHPFNESKRAYVVPQRVEELMKCYWPGSADKAREELPPFKEIRACCIKQLEQMRPDHMRRLNPTPYKVSVSAKLYDFIHFLWLNEAPVGELE
;
A
#
# COMPACT_ATOMS: atom_id res chain seq x y z
N MET A 1 9.51 -1.56 14.09
CA MET A 1 8.84 -2.66 13.36
C MET A 1 8.69 -2.31 11.89
N PRO A 2 8.88 -3.24 10.92
CA PRO A 2 8.95 -2.86 9.52
C PRO A 2 7.55 -2.49 9.05
N TYR A 3 7.34 -1.20 8.76
CA TYR A 3 6.14 -0.78 8.07
C TYR A 3 6.30 -1.22 6.60
N VAL A 4 5.35 -2.02 6.13
CA VAL A 4 5.26 -2.43 4.74
C VAL A 4 3.93 -1.90 4.24
N GLN A 5 3.96 -1.01 3.26
CA GLN A 5 2.72 -0.58 2.62
C GLN A 5 2.37 -1.58 1.54
N VAL A 6 1.14 -2.10 1.62
CA VAL A 6 0.63 -3.10 0.70
C VAL A 6 -0.62 -2.56 0.01
N PRO A 7 -0.53 -2.06 -1.23
CA PRO A 7 -1.69 -1.74 -2.02
C PRO A 7 -2.52 -2.99 -2.31
N LEU A 8 -3.84 -2.81 -2.28
CA LEU A 8 -4.84 -3.85 -2.38
C LEU A 8 -5.81 -3.58 -3.51
N LEU A 9 -6.39 -4.65 -4.04
CA LEU A 9 -7.66 -4.53 -4.76
C LEU A 9 -8.75 -4.15 -3.75
N TRP A 10 -9.67 -3.29 -4.15
CA TRP A 10 -10.65 -2.61 -3.28
C TRP A 10 -11.53 -3.56 -2.43
N TYR A 11 -11.71 -4.81 -2.86
CA TYR A 11 -12.49 -5.82 -2.14
C TYR A 11 -11.66 -6.64 -1.14
N ILE A 12 -10.33 -6.49 -1.10
CA ILE A 12 -9.45 -7.23 -0.21
C ILE A 12 -9.29 -6.46 1.10
N ARG A 13 -9.53 -7.15 2.22
CA ARG A 13 -9.34 -6.63 3.59
C ARG A 13 -8.39 -7.56 4.32
N TYR A 14 -7.34 -7.01 4.94
CA TYR A 14 -6.41 -7.77 5.77
C TYR A 14 -6.81 -7.75 7.24
N LYS A 15 -6.57 -8.86 7.94
CA LYS A 15 -6.72 -8.95 9.40
C LYS A 15 -5.36 -8.94 10.09
N VAL A 16 -5.35 -8.47 11.33
CA VAL A 16 -4.17 -8.56 12.21
C VAL A 16 -3.83 -10.03 12.48
N ALA A 17 -2.54 -10.34 12.60
CA ALA A 17 -2.00 -11.69 12.80
C ALA A 17 -2.27 -12.69 11.67
N GLU A 18 -2.89 -12.26 10.57
CA GLU A 18 -3.07 -13.09 9.38
C GLU A 18 -1.78 -13.09 8.54
N ARG A 19 -1.34 -14.28 8.11
CA ARG A 19 -0.14 -14.41 7.28
C ARG A 19 -0.45 -14.01 5.84
N ILE A 20 0.24 -12.99 5.35
CA ILE A 20 0.02 -12.40 4.02
C ILE A 20 1.26 -12.62 3.14
N LEU A 21 1.05 -13.05 1.90
CA LEU A 21 2.10 -13.05 0.88
C LEU A 21 2.17 -11.67 0.20
N CYS A 22 3.28 -10.99 0.39
CA CYS A 22 3.61 -9.72 -0.25
C CYS A 22 4.64 -9.95 -1.34
N ARG A 23 4.44 -9.35 -2.52
CA ARG A 23 5.37 -9.44 -3.67
C ARG A 23 5.84 -8.06 -4.10
N HIS A 24 7.03 -7.96 -4.67
CA HIS A 24 7.44 -6.74 -5.35
C HIS A 24 6.73 -6.65 -6.73
N PRO A 25 6.26 -5.47 -7.16
CA PRO A 25 5.50 -5.34 -8.41
C PRO A 25 6.25 -5.81 -9.66
N PHE A 26 7.57 -5.58 -9.72
CA PHE A 26 8.39 -5.80 -10.93
C PHE A 26 9.49 -6.85 -10.78
N ASN A 27 9.73 -7.33 -9.56
CA ASN A 27 10.86 -8.22 -9.30
C ASN A 27 10.32 -9.49 -8.65
N GLU A 28 10.13 -10.51 -9.46
CA GLU A 28 9.43 -11.74 -9.07
C GLU A 28 10.15 -12.47 -7.92
N SER A 29 11.49 -12.37 -7.88
CA SER A 29 12.31 -12.98 -6.83
C SER A 29 12.10 -12.32 -5.46
N LYS A 30 11.67 -11.05 -5.42
CA LYS A 30 11.45 -10.29 -4.19
C LYS A 30 10.02 -10.53 -3.66
N ARG A 31 9.88 -11.54 -2.81
CA ARG A 31 8.63 -11.91 -2.14
C ARG A 31 8.87 -12.26 -0.67
N ALA A 32 7.90 -11.95 0.18
CA ALA A 32 7.99 -12.21 1.61
C ALA A 32 6.63 -12.55 2.21
N TYR A 33 6.63 -13.45 3.20
CA TYR A 33 5.50 -13.60 4.10
C TYR A 33 5.59 -12.57 5.21
N VAL A 34 4.50 -11.85 5.45
CA VAL A 34 4.39 -10.82 6.48
C VAL A 34 3.22 -11.19 7.38
N VAL A 35 3.42 -11.10 8.69
CA VAL A 35 2.36 -11.19 9.70
C VAL A 35 2.26 -9.80 10.34
N PRO A 36 1.26 -8.98 9.98
CA PRO A 36 1.14 -7.64 10.49
C PRO A 36 0.64 -7.66 11.93
N GLN A 37 1.26 -6.84 12.78
CA GLN A 37 0.77 -6.60 14.14
C GLN A 37 -0.34 -5.55 14.19
N ARG A 38 -0.39 -4.66 13.20
CA ARG A 38 -1.43 -3.66 13.01
C ARG A 38 -1.70 -3.51 11.52
N VAL A 39 -2.96 -3.32 11.17
CA VAL A 39 -3.42 -3.05 9.81
C VAL A 39 -4.17 -1.72 9.85
N GLU A 40 -3.80 -0.79 8.96
CA GLU A 40 -4.38 0.55 8.87
C GLU A 40 -4.83 0.81 7.43
N GLU A 41 -6.08 1.26 7.26
CA GLU A 41 -6.61 1.68 5.96
C GLU A 41 -6.15 3.13 5.68
N LEU A 42 -5.38 3.31 4.61
CA LEU A 42 -4.78 4.61 4.28
C LEU A 42 -5.70 5.53 3.47
N MET A 43 -6.66 4.96 2.73
CA MET A 43 -7.57 5.72 1.88
C MET A 43 -8.95 5.78 2.51
N LYS A 44 -9.43 6.99 2.83
CA LYS A 44 -10.80 7.26 3.28
C LYS A 44 -11.59 7.93 2.15
N CYS A 45 -12.83 7.50 1.92
CA CYS A 45 -13.72 8.17 0.99
C CYS A 45 -14.34 9.41 1.63
N TYR A 46 -14.03 10.61 1.13
CA TYR A 46 -14.63 11.86 1.61
C TYR A 46 -15.86 12.30 0.81
N TRP A 47 -15.90 11.94 -0.47
CA TRP A 47 -17.00 12.24 -1.37
C TRP A 47 -17.34 11.03 -2.24
N PRO A 48 -18.52 10.41 -2.06
CA PRO A 48 -18.94 9.24 -2.82
C PRO A 48 -19.51 9.53 -4.23
N GLY A 49 -19.51 10.78 -4.69
CA GLY A 49 -19.95 11.15 -6.05
C GLY A 49 -21.46 11.27 -6.28
N SER A 50 -22.32 10.80 -5.36
CA SER A 50 -23.78 10.92 -5.46
C SER A 50 -24.34 12.05 -4.60
N ALA A 51 -25.34 12.79 -5.09
CA ALA A 51 -26.03 13.83 -4.32
C ALA A 51 -26.76 13.27 -3.08
N ASP A 52 -27.19 12.01 -3.13
CA ASP A 52 -27.95 11.34 -2.08
C ASP A 52 -27.11 10.89 -0.88
N LYS A 53 -25.78 10.98 -0.97
CA LYS A 53 -24.87 10.59 0.10
C LYS A 53 -24.17 11.81 0.66
N ALA A 54 -24.28 11.99 1.97
CA ALA A 54 -23.59 13.04 2.68
C ALA A 54 -22.06 12.92 2.47
N ARG A 55 -21.40 14.08 2.33
CA ARG A 55 -19.94 14.16 2.32
C ARG A 55 -19.42 14.01 3.74
N GLU A 56 -18.28 13.35 3.88
CA GLU A 56 -17.58 13.31 5.17
C GLU A 56 -16.98 14.68 5.47
N GLU A 57 -17.03 15.10 6.73
CA GLU A 57 -16.41 16.34 7.16
C GLU A 57 -14.88 16.23 7.15
N LEU A 58 -14.24 17.31 6.73
CA LEU A 58 -12.78 17.41 6.77
C LEU A 58 -12.32 17.64 8.22
N PRO A 59 -11.29 16.93 8.69
CA PRO A 59 -10.77 17.15 10.03
C PRO A 59 -10.23 18.58 10.18
N PRO A 60 -10.36 19.19 11.37
CA PRO A 60 -9.85 20.52 11.62
C PRO A 60 -8.32 20.55 11.55
N PHE A 61 -7.76 21.72 11.20
CA PHE A 61 -6.32 21.90 10.99
C PHE A 61 -5.46 21.42 12.17
N LYS A 62 -5.92 21.63 13.41
CA LYS A 62 -5.21 21.19 14.63
C LYS A 62 -5.05 19.67 14.69
N GLU A 63 -6.08 18.92 14.27
CA GLU A 63 -6.04 17.46 14.25
C GLU A 63 -5.13 16.94 13.15
N ILE A 64 -5.17 17.56 11.96
CA ILE A 64 -4.27 17.21 10.85
C ILE A 64 -2.81 17.40 11.29
N ARG A 65 -2.48 18.55 11.90
CA ARG A 65 -1.13 18.83 12.40
C ARG A 65 -0.70 17.81 13.45
N ALA A 66 -1.57 17.51 14.42
CA ALA A 66 -1.28 16.52 15.45
C ALA A 66 -1.05 15.11 14.87
N CYS A 67 -1.85 14.73 13.87
CA CYS A 67 -1.70 13.48 13.13
C CYS A 67 -0.33 13.41 12.45
N CYS A 68 0.07 14.44 11.69
CA CYS A 68 1.37 14.48 11.01
C CYS A 68 2.54 14.34 11.99
N ILE A 69 2.52 15.07 13.11
CA ILE A 69 3.57 15.01 14.13
C ILE A 69 3.65 13.58 14.71
N LYS A 70 2.51 13.02 15.12
CA LYS A 70 2.44 11.66 15.66
C LYS A 70 2.95 10.60 14.68
N GLN A 71 2.62 10.72 13.40
CA GLN A 71 3.10 9.78 12.38
C GLN A 71 4.62 9.89 12.21
N LEU A 72 5.18 11.10 12.18
CA LEU A 72 6.64 11.30 12.09
C LEU A 72 7.38 10.76 13.32
N GLU A 73 6.80 10.87 14.52
CA GLU A 73 7.36 10.30 15.75
C GLU A 73 7.36 8.76 15.74
N GLN A 74 6.39 8.13 15.05
CA GLN A 74 6.27 6.68 14.91
C GLN A 74 7.13 6.11 13.77
N MET A 75 7.60 6.97 12.85
CA MET A 75 8.44 6.55 11.74
C MET A 75 9.78 6.04 12.24
N ARG A 76 10.29 4.98 11.59
CA ARG A 76 11.61 4.46 11.94
C ARG A 76 12.70 5.51 11.63
N PRO A 77 13.70 5.67 12.51
CA PRO A 77 14.77 6.65 12.32
C PRO A 77 15.54 6.48 11.01
N ASP A 78 15.68 5.26 10.50
CA ASP A 78 16.44 4.98 9.29
C ASP A 78 15.79 5.53 8.01
N HIS A 79 14.46 5.67 7.99
CA HIS A 79 13.71 6.36 6.95
C HIS A 79 13.80 7.89 7.06
N MET A 80 14.06 8.41 8.27
CA MET A 80 14.10 9.85 8.57
C MET A 80 15.50 10.48 8.45
N ARG A 81 16.50 9.70 8.03
CA ARG A 81 17.88 10.19 7.86
C ARG A 81 17.96 11.23 6.75
N ARG A 82 18.72 12.32 7.00
CA ARG A 82 18.97 13.37 6.01
C ARG A 82 19.83 12.89 4.83
N LEU A 83 20.78 12.00 5.11
CA LEU A 83 21.69 11.43 4.10
C LEU A 83 21.42 9.93 3.97
N ASN A 84 21.24 9.47 2.73
CA ASN A 84 21.02 8.08 2.36
C ASN A 84 19.93 7.37 3.19
N PRO A 85 18.70 7.91 3.25
CA PRO A 85 17.60 7.26 3.97
C PRO A 85 17.33 5.86 3.40
N THR A 86 16.91 4.94 4.26
CA THR A 86 16.50 3.60 3.80
C THR A 86 15.24 3.74 2.96
N PRO A 87 15.17 3.18 1.74
CA PRO A 87 13.94 3.19 0.96
C PRO A 87 12.80 2.51 1.70
N TYR A 88 11.62 3.11 1.66
CA TYR A 88 10.43 2.54 2.26
C TYR A 88 9.92 1.37 1.41
N LYS A 89 9.57 0.24 2.05
CA LYS A 89 9.18 -0.97 1.32
C LYS A 89 7.71 -0.90 0.91
N VAL A 90 7.49 -0.83 -0.39
CA VAL A 90 6.16 -1.00 -1.00
C VAL A 90 6.11 -2.40 -1.62
N SER A 91 5.04 -3.14 -1.33
CA SER A 91 4.80 -4.47 -1.89
C SER A 91 3.36 -4.57 -2.32
N VAL A 92 3.02 -5.42 -3.27
CA VAL A 92 1.64 -5.66 -3.72
C VAL A 92 1.12 -6.96 -3.15
N SER A 93 -0.21 -7.03 -2.99
CA SER A 93 -0.88 -8.29 -2.70
C SER A 93 -0.65 -9.31 -3.81
N ALA A 94 -0.66 -10.60 -3.48
CA ALA A 94 -0.53 -11.67 -4.48
C ALA A 94 -1.57 -11.54 -5.61
N LYS A 95 -2.83 -11.27 -5.27
CA LYS A 95 -3.91 -11.11 -6.26
C LYS A 95 -3.67 -9.92 -7.21
N LEU A 96 -3.20 -8.80 -6.68
CA LEU A 96 -2.88 -7.63 -7.51
C LEU A 96 -1.66 -7.88 -8.39
N TYR A 97 -0.65 -8.56 -7.87
CA TYR A 97 0.51 -8.98 -8.65
C TYR A 97 0.09 -9.84 -9.84
N ASP A 98 -0.71 -10.88 -9.59
CA ASP A 98 -1.13 -11.83 -10.63
C ASP A 98 -1.99 -11.10 -11.69
N PHE A 99 -2.84 -10.16 -11.27
CA PHE A 99 -3.63 -9.31 -12.18
C PHE A 99 -2.77 -8.42 -13.08
N ILE A 100 -1.76 -7.74 -12.52
CA ILE A 100 -0.85 -6.89 -13.29
C ILE A 100 -0.04 -7.72 -14.29
N HIS A 101 0.46 -8.89 -13.89
CA HIS A 101 1.24 -9.75 -14.77
C HIS A 101 0.39 -10.37 -15.88
N PHE A 102 -0.86 -10.72 -15.57
CA PHE A 102 -1.83 -11.14 -16.56
C PHE A 102 -2.04 -10.07 -17.64
N LEU A 103 -2.27 -8.82 -17.24
CA LEU A 103 -2.42 -7.71 -18.20
C LEU A 103 -1.14 -7.51 -19.02
N TRP A 104 0.03 -7.56 -18.39
CA TRP A 104 1.30 -7.41 -19.10
C TRP A 104 1.48 -8.48 -20.18
N LEU A 105 1.27 -9.76 -19.84
CA LEU A 105 1.39 -10.85 -20.81
C LEU A 105 0.41 -10.73 -21.98
N ASN A 106 -0.80 -10.24 -21.73
CA ASN A 106 -1.81 -10.07 -22.78
C ASN A 106 -1.49 -8.93 -23.75
N GLU A 107 -0.90 -7.84 -23.25
CA GLU A 107 -0.56 -6.66 -24.06
C GLU A 107 0.84 -6.77 -24.69
N ALA A 108 1.66 -7.72 -24.26
CA ALA A 108 2.99 -7.91 -24.80
C ALA A 108 2.91 -8.38 -26.26
N PRO A 109 3.63 -7.72 -27.19
CA PRO A 109 3.62 -8.13 -28.59
C PRO A 109 4.20 -9.54 -28.72
N VAL A 110 3.50 -10.39 -29.47
CA VAL A 110 3.95 -11.75 -29.78
C VAL A 110 4.95 -11.66 -30.94
N GLY A 111 6.21 -12.02 -30.66
CA GLY A 111 7.21 -12.18 -31.72
C GLY A 111 7.02 -13.51 -32.44
N GLU A 112 7.11 -13.49 -33.77
CA GLU A 112 7.25 -14.70 -34.57
C GLU A 112 8.74 -15.12 -34.56
N LEU A 113 9.00 -16.42 -34.48
CA LEU A 113 10.36 -16.97 -34.58
C LEU A 113 10.73 -17.03 -36.08
N GLU A 114 11.86 -16.42 -36.46
CA GLU A 114 12.52 -16.63 -37.77
C GLU A 114 13.22 -17.99 -37.85
#